data_AF-A0A653X0L4-F1
#
_entry.id   AF-A0A653X0L4-F1
#
_cell.length_a   1.000
_cell.length_b   1.000
_cell.length_c   1.000
_cell.angle_alpha   90.00
_cell.angle_beta   90.00
_cell.angle_gamma   90.00
#
_symmetry.space_group_name_H-M   'P 1'
#
loop_
_entity.id
_entity.type
_entity.pdbx_description
1 polymer ?
#
loop_
_entity_poly.entity_id
_entity_poly.type
_entity_poly.pdbx_seq_one_letter_code
_entity_poly.pdbx_strand_id
1 'polypeptide(L)'
;MESAAVPTLLNQPSSIANCRKSLVLSAIFQLNELRNLSQSVPALRDRFPLLALEQNLDVFLDLIHCFAYSAARNSAIVPAIIYETIEQELGELPITIEEVRAVLNTPLGEALSLQV
;
A
#
# COMPACT_ATOMS: atom_id res chain seq x y z
N MET A 1 28.42 34.90 7.57
CA MET A 1 28.13 33.94 8.65
C MET A 1 27.00 33.06 8.17
N GLU A 2 27.23 31.75 8.23
CA GLU A 2 26.41 30.60 7.85
C GLU A 2 25.30 30.75 6.79
N SER A 3 25.61 30.22 5.61
CA SER A 3 24.65 29.66 4.66
C SER A 3 23.89 28.52 5.35
N ALA A 4 22.58 28.71 5.57
CA ALA A 4 21.71 27.64 6.04
C ALA A 4 21.54 26.61 4.92
N ALA A 5 22.37 25.58 4.96
CA ALA A 5 22.21 24.37 4.16
C ALA A 5 20.88 23.71 4.55
N VAL A 6 19.84 23.97 3.75
CA VAL A 6 18.63 23.14 3.75
C VAL A 6 19.09 21.73 3.40
N PRO A 7 18.91 20.74 4.29
CA PRO A 7 19.62 19.48 4.17
C PRO A 7 19.13 18.72 2.94
N THR A 8 20.11 18.15 2.27
CA THR A 8 20.13 17.36 1.03
C THR A 8 19.31 16.05 1.09
N LEU A 9 18.20 16.02 1.82
CA LEU A 9 17.31 14.86 1.96
C LEU A 9 16.40 14.61 0.74
N LEU A 10 16.39 15.52 -0.22
CA LEU A 10 15.52 15.49 -1.40
C LEU A 10 15.98 14.56 -2.52
N ASN A 11 17.11 13.85 -2.36
CA ASN A 11 17.76 13.14 -3.47
C ASN A 11 18.09 11.68 -3.16
N GLN A 12 17.05 10.89 -2.85
CA GLN A 12 17.20 9.47 -2.57
C GLN A 12 16.09 8.69 -3.28
N PRO A 13 16.34 8.06 -4.44
CA PRO A 13 15.40 7.08 -5.02
C PRO A 13 15.05 5.95 -4.03
N SER A 14 15.87 5.75 -3.00
CA SER A 14 15.60 4.88 -1.88
C SER A 14 14.44 5.37 -0.98
N SER A 15 14.17 6.66 -0.82
CA SER A 15 13.05 7.14 0.02
C SER A 15 11.69 6.89 -0.64
N ILE A 16 11.60 7.14 -1.95
CA ILE A 16 10.41 6.89 -2.77
C ILE A 16 10.11 5.38 -2.81
N ALA A 17 11.11 4.56 -3.15
CA ALA A 17 10.97 3.11 -3.17
C ALA A 17 10.57 2.53 -1.79
N ASN A 18 11.08 3.11 -0.70
CA ASN A 18 10.70 2.71 0.66
C ASN A 18 9.26 3.13 1.01
N CYS A 19 8.84 4.33 0.60
CA CYS A 19 7.46 4.77 0.74
C CYS A 19 6.52 3.84 -0.02
N ARG A 20 6.84 3.51 -1.28
CA ARG A 20 6.03 2.60 -2.10
C ARG A 20 5.85 1.23 -1.46
N LYS A 21 6.93 0.61 -0.95
CA LYS A 21 6.82 -0.66 -0.19
C LYS A 21 5.94 -0.53 1.04
N SER A 22 6.06 0.58 1.77
CA SER A 22 5.26 0.84 2.97
C SER A 22 3.78 1.06 2.64
N LEU A 23 3.49 1.68 1.50
CA LEU A 23 2.13 1.85 0.98
C LEU A 23 1.52 0.51 0.55
N VAL A 24 2.28 -0.32 -0.15
CA VAL A 24 1.86 -1.69 -0.51
C VAL A 24 1.58 -2.50 0.77
N LEU A 25 2.45 -2.43 1.78
CA LEU A 25 2.22 -3.10 3.05
C LEU A 25 0.97 -2.59 3.77
N SER A 26 0.77 -1.28 3.81
CA SER A 26 -0.44 -0.66 4.38
C SER A 26 -1.70 -1.09 3.63
N ALA A 27 -1.64 -1.18 2.30
CA ALA A 27 -2.76 -1.61 1.47
C ALA A 27 -3.14 -3.08 1.75
N ILE A 28 -2.13 -3.94 1.81
CA ILE A 28 -2.27 -5.34 2.19
C ILE A 28 -2.90 -5.47 3.59
N PHE A 29 -2.45 -4.67 4.55
CA PHE A 29 -3.01 -4.65 5.90
C PHE A 29 -4.48 -4.22 5.93
N GLN A 30 -4.83 -3.15 5.21
CA GLN A 30 -6.22 -2.67 5.10
C GLN A 30 -7.14 -3.71 4.46
N LEU A 31 -6.65 -4.42 3.43
CA LEU A 31 -7.39 -5.51 2.81
C LEU A 31 -7.62 -6.66 3.80
N ASN A 32 -6.63 -7.02 4.61
CA ASN A 32 -6.77 -8.04 5.65
C ASN A 32 -7.82 -7.64 6.71
N GLU A 33 -7.81 -6.39 7.17
CA GLU A 33 -8.80 -5.88 8.11
C GLU A 33 -10.21 -5.95 7.50
N LEU A 34 -10.36 -5.56 6.23
CA LEU A 34 -11.63 -5.65 5.52
C LEU A 34 -12.10 -7.11 5.38
N ARG A 35 -11.18 -8.04 5.12
CA ARG A 35 -11.46 -9.49 5.08
C ARG A 35 -11.94 -9.99 6.44
N ASN A 36 -11.26 -9.62 7.52
CA ASN A 36 -11.62 -10.01 8.88
C ASN A 36 -13.01 -9.48 9.28
N LEU A 37 -13.30 -8.23 8.91
CA LEU A 37 -14.62 -7.60 9.12
C LEU A 37 -15.71 -8.30 8.31
N SER A 38 -15.44 -8.61 7.04
CA SER A 38 -16.32 -9.37 6.16
C SER A 38 -16.67 -10.74 6.78
N GLN A 39 -15.68 -11.46 7.31
CA GLN A 39 -15.91 -12.75 7.95
C GLN A 39 -16.71 -12.64 9.26
N SER A 40 -16.51 -11.56 10.01
CA SER A 40 -17.16 -11.33 11.29
C SER A 40 -18.61 -10.81 11.17
N VAL A 41 -18.95 -10.16 10.05
CA VAL A 41 -20.25 -9.52 9.84
C VAL A 41 -20.96 -10.13 8.61
N PRO A 42 -21.95 -11.02 8.82
CA PRO A 42 -22.63 -11.73 7.73
C PRO A 42 -23.24 -10.81 6.66
N ALA A 43 -23.83 -9.68 7.07
CA ALA A 43 -24.40 -8.70 6.15
C ALA A 43 -23.38 -8.04 5.23
N LEU A 44 -22.12 -7.90 5.68
CA LEU A 44 -21.03 -7.40 4.85
C LEU A 44 -20.56 -8.50 3.90
N ARG A 45 -20.40 -9.73 4.37
CA ARG A 45 -20.02 -10.88 3.53
C ARG A 45 -20.98 -11.09 2.37
N ASP A 46 -22.28 -11.00 2.62
CA ASP A 46 -23.31 -11.27 1.62
C ASP A 46 -23.43 -10.14 0.58
N ARG A 47 -23.07 -8.91 0.95
CA ARG A 47 -23.08 -7.74 0.04
C ARG A 47 -21.74 -7.50 -0.65
N PHE A 48 -20.65 -7.93 -0.04
CA PHE A 48 -19.28 -7.79 -0.50
C PHE A 48 -18.59 -9.15 -0.35
N PRO A 49 -18.73 -10.04 -1.35
CA PRO A 49 -18.05 -11.32 -1.34
C PRO A 49 -16.56 -11.12 -1.66
N LEU A 50 -15.83 -10.51 -0.71
CA LEU A 50 -14.41 -10.17 -0.84
C LEU A 50 -13.56 -11.35 -1.29
N LEU A 51 -13.82 -12.54 -0.76
CA LEU A 51 -13.11 -13.75 -1.15
C LEU A 51 -13.28 -14.12 -2.63
N ALA A 52 -14.43 -13.80 -3.24
CA ALA A 52 -14.65 -14.01 -4.67
C ALA A 52 -13.97 -12.91 -5.51
N LEU A 53 -13.90 -11.69 -4.99
CA LEU A 53 -13.22 -10.57 -5.64
C LEU A 53 -11.70 -10.77 -5.63
N GLU A 54 -11.14 -11.24 -4.51
CA GLU A 54 -9.70 -11.50 -4.35
C GLU A 54 -9.19 -12.66 -5.21
N GLN A 55 -10.07 -13.59 -5.64
CA GLN A 55 -9.71 -14.65 -6.58
C GLN A 55 -9.47 -14.11 -8.00
N ASN A 56 -9.99 -12.92 -8.31
CA ASN A 56 -9.67 -12.23 -9.55
C ASN A 56 -8.45 -11.33 -9.30
N LEU A 57 -7.33 -11.68 -9.95
CA LEU A 57 -6.06 -10.98 -9.77
C LEU A 57 -6.16 -9.49 -10.10
N ASP A 58 -6.89 -9.12 -11.15
CA ASP A 58 -7.03 -7.73 -11.58
C ASP A 58 -7.79 -6.91 -10.52
N VAL A 59 -8.90 -7.47 -10.02
CA VAL A 59 -9.69 -6.85 -8.96
C VAL A 59 -8.91 -6.75 -7.64
N PHE A 60 -8.14 -7.78 -7.31
CA PHE A 60 -7.25 -7.76 -6.15
C PHE A 60 -6.22 -6.65 -6.25
N LEU A 61 -5.53 -6.52 -7.40
CA LEU A 61 -4.54 -5.48 -7.61
C LEU A 61 -5.17 -4.07 -7.61
N ASP A 62 -6.35 -3.92 -8.19
CA ASP A 62 -7.12 -2.66 -8.13
C ASP A 62 -7.44 -2.26 -6.69
N LEU A 63 -7.86 -3.20 -5.84
CA LEU A 63 -8.11 -2.93 -4.42
C LEU A 63 -6.84 -2.52 -3.69
N ILE A 64 -5.73 -3.24 -3.90
CA ILE A 64 -4.43 -2.88 -3.34
C ILE A 64 -4.02 -1.48 -3.80
N HIS A 65 -4.25 -1.15 -5.07
CA HIS A 65 -3.94 0.16 -5.62
C HIS A 65 -4.78 1.27 -4.98
N CYS A 66 -6.09 1.08 -4.85
CA CYS A 66 -6.98 2.01 -4.16
C CYS A 66 -6.57 2.24 -2.70
N PHE A 67 -6.23 1.18 -1.97
CA PHE A 67 -5.78 1.31 -0.58
C PHE A 67 -4.42 1.98 -0.46
N ALA A 68 -3.48 1.70 -1.37
CA ALA A 68 -2.18 2.37 -1.40
C ALA A 68 -2.33 3.86 -1.68
N TYR A 69 -3.19 4.24 -2.63
CA TYR A 69 -3.51 5.63 -2.93
C TYR A 69 -4.17 6.34 -1.73
N SER A 70 -5.13 5.68 -1.08
CA SER A 70 -5.75 6.19 0.15
C SER A 70 -4.73 6.36 1.27
N ALA A 71 -3.81 5.40 1.44
CA ALA A 71 -2.75 5.47 2.43
C ALA A 71 -1.78 6.62 2.13
N ALA A 72 -1.42 6.85 0.87
CA ALA A 72 -0.56 7.99 0.50
C ALA A 72 -1.19 9.32 0.93
N ARG A 73 -2.51 9.45 0.80
CA ARG A 73 -3.25 10.67 1.11
C ARG A 73 -3.58 10.85 2.59
N ASN A 74 -3.89 9.78 3.30
CA ASN A 74 -4.50 9.83 4.63
C ASN A 74 -3.57 9.34 5.76
N SER A 75 -2.36 8.88 5.45
CA SER A 75 -1.44 8.33 6.45
C SER A 75 -0.13 9.12 6.55
N ALA A 76 0.55 8.97 7.69
CA ALA A 76 1.88 9.53 7.92
C ALA A 76 3.01 8.75 7.19
N ILE A 77 2.67 7.79 6.32
CA ILE A 77 3.65 6.97 5.59
C ILE A 77 4.42 7.81 4.57
N VAL A 78 3.75 8.78 3.94
CA VAL A 78 4.34 9.63 2.91
C VAL A 78 4.51 11.05 3.46
N PRO A 79 5.74 11.57 3.57
CA PRO A 79 5.97 12.96 3.91
C PRO A 79 5.32 13.90 2.89
N ALA A 80 4.66 14.96 3.36
CA ALA A 80 3.92 15.90 2.50
C ALA A 80 4.77 16.50 1.36
N ILE A 81 6.08 16.67 1.58
CA ILE A 81 7.01 17.22 0.58
C ILE A 81 7.23 16.30 -0.65
N ILE A 82 6.96 15.00 -0.54
CA ILE A 82 7.08 14.03 -1.65
C ILE A 82 5.73 13.43 -2.04
N TYR A 83 4.63 13.91 -1.48
CA TYR A 83 3.29 13.37 -1.73
C TYR A 83 2.92 13.41 -3.21
N GLU A 84 3.03 14.58 -3.86
CA GLU A 84 2.67 14.75 -5.27
C GLU A 84 3.47 13.81 -6.18
N THR A 85 4.76 13.60 -5.87
CA THR A 85 5.62 12.68 -6.61
C THR A 85 5.16 11.22 -6.45
N ILE A 86 4.83 10.80 -5.23
CA ILE A 86 4.34 9.44 -4.96
C ILE A 86 2.95 9.21 -5.58
N GLU A 87 2.08 10.20 -5.53
CA GLU A 87 0.75 10.15 -6.12
C GLU A 87 0.83 10.03 -7.65
N GLN A 88 1.69 10.83 -8.28
CA GLN A 88 1.95 10.74 -9.72
C GLN A 88 2.55 9.38 -10.09
N GLU A 89 3.54 8.90 -9.33
CA GLU A 89 4.17 7.61 -9.59
C GLU A 89 3.20 6.44 -9.43
N LEU A 90 2.30 6.47 -8.45
CA LEU A 90 1.23 5.47 -8.34
C LEU A 90 0.31 5.52 -9.56
N GLY A 91 -0.02 6.71 -10.07
CA GLY A 91 -0.84 6.87 -11.28
C GLY A 91 -0.15 6.37 -12.56
N GLU A 92 1.16 6.56 -12.70
CA GLU A 92 1.94 6.15 -13.88
C GLU A 92 2.41 4.69 -13.82
N LEU A 93 2.71 4.21 -12.61
CA LEU A 93 3.25 2.87 -12.33
C LEU A 93 2.31 2.14 -11.36
N PRO A 94 1.29 1.43 -11.88
CA PRO A 94 0.38 0.66 -11.04
C PRO A 94 1.14 -0.40 -10.25
N ILE A 95 0.57 -0.79 -9.10
CA ILE A 95 1.18 -1.79 -8.22
C ILE A 95 1.06 -3.16 -8.88
N THR A 96 2.18 -3.87 -8.99
CA THR A 96 2.19 -5.21 -9.60
C THR A 96 2.12 -6.33 -8.58
N ILE A 97 1.75 -7.53 -9.03
CA ILE A 97 1.70 -8.72 -8.17
C ILE A 97 3.09 -9.11 -7.66
N GLU A 98 4.14 -8.84 -8.43
CA GLU A 98 5.53 -9.06 -8.02
C GLU A 98 5.89 -8.16 -6.84
N GLU A 99 5.43 -6.91 -6.83
CA GLU A 99 5.65 -5.99 -5.71
C GLU A 99 4.92 -6.45 -4.46
N VAL A 100 3.66 -6.87 -4.60
CA VAL A 100 2.86 -7.43 -3.49
C VAL A 100 3.57 -8.65 -2.90
N ARG A 101 3.99 -9.60 -3.74
CA ARG A 101 4.73 -10.79 -3.30
C ARG A 101 6.05 -10.42 -2.64
N ALA A 102 6.80 -9.47 -3.19
CA ALA A 102 8.06 -9.03 -2.61
C ALA A 102 7.87 -8.46 -1.20
N VAL A 103 6.79 -7.69 -0.96
CA VAL A 103 6.45 -7.16 0.36
C VAL A 103 6.02 -8.26 1.32
N LEU A 104 5.21 -9.21 0.87
CA LEU A 104 4.78 -10.36 1.70
C LEU A 104 5.92 -11.31 2.07
N ASN A 105 6.95 -11.41 1.22
CA ASN A 105 8.15 -12.20 1.51
C ASN A 105 9.15 -11.48 2.43
N THR A 106 8.83 -10.27 2.90
CA THR A 106 9.63 -9.63 3.96
C THR A 106 9.21 -10.15 5.34
N PRO A 107 10.06 -10.03 6.39
CA PRO A 107 9.75 -10.54 7.73
C PRO A 107 8.44 -10.00 8.32
N LEU A 108 8.00 -8.81 7.87
CA LEU A 108 6.71 -8.23 8.24
C LEU A 108 5.52 -8.94 7.58
N GLY A 109 5.68 -9.47 6.37
CA GLY A 109 4.65 -10.28 5.72
C GLY A 109 4.43 -11.63 6.39
N GLU A 110 5.49 -12.25 6.91
CA GLU A 110 5.39 -13.46 7.75
C GLU A 110 4.59 -13.19 9.04
N ALA A 111 4.80 -12.02 9.66
CA ALA A 111 4.06 -11.61 10.86
C ALA A 111 2.57 -11.37 10.60
N LEU A 112 2.19 -11.00 9.36
CA LEU A 112 0.79 -10.75 8.99
C LEU A 112 -0.01 -12.03 8.68
N SER A 113 0.61 -13.21 8.65
CA SER A 113 -0.06 -14.49 8.32
C SER A 113 -0.89 -14.44 7.03
N LEU A 114 -0.50 -13.57 6.10
CA LEU A 114 -1.20 -13.35 4.84
C LEU A 114 -0.67 -14.33 3.80
N GLN A 115 -1.40 -15.43 3.59
CA GLN A 115 -1.19 -16.31 2.44
C GLN A 115 -1.98 -15.74 1.25
N VAL A 116 -1.28 -15.47 0.14
CA VAL A 116 -1.85 -15.11 -1.17
C VAL A 116 -1.66 -16.28 -2.12
#